data_AF-A0A1M4Y256-F1
#
_entry.id   AF-A0A1M4Y256-F1
#
_cell.length_a   1.000
_cell.length_b   1.000
_cell.length_c   1.000
_cell.angle_alpha   90.00
_cell.angle_beta   90.00
_cell.angle_gamma   90.00
#
_symmetry.space_group_name_H-M   'P 1'
#
loop_
_entity.id
_entity.type
_entity.pdbx_description
1 polymer ?
#
loop_
_entity_poly.entity_id
_entity_poly.type
_entity_poly.pdbx_seq_one_letter_code
_entity_poly.pdbx_strand_id
1 'polypeptide(L)'
;MKFEPTFDYGKTDLSKEENQVLWKFGELVKNLITIASNADKQIYIIGMGLVTDEMALDFESYFTLSYKQYLNLQLLNKEAFNELLLLDNFFEERSGDKDPDFWDESLLGTNNDWNIVRQNAKSILLFMGMDNLDIECTHHNIQDKGIIIGQHTITRLIRKA
;
A
#
# COMPACT_ATOMS: atom_id res chain seq x y z
N MET A 1 -15.04 -17.50 2.31
CA MET A 1 -14.24 -17.26 3.53
C MET A 1 -14.30 -15.77 3.86
N LYS A 2 -14.27 -15.36 5.14
CA LYS A 2 -14.24 -13.93 5.51
C LYS A 2 -12.79 -13.51 5.71
N PHE A 3 -12.37 -12.40 5.08
CA PHE A 3 -11.05 -11.81 5.34
C PHE A 3 -11.01 -11.25 6.77
N GLU A 4 -9.99 -11.64 7.53
CA GLU A 4 -9.68 -11.07 8.85
C GLU A 4 -8.42 -10.20 8.74
N PRO A 5 -8.54 -8.87 8.80
CA PRO A 5 -7.42 -7.98 8.44
C PRO A 5 -6.16 -8.14 9.29
N THR A 6 -6.30 -8.48 10.57
CA THR A 6 -5.15 -8.62 11.47
C THR A 6 -4.56 -10.03 11.49
N PHE A 7 -5.09 -10.94 10.66
CA PHE A 7 -4.55 -12.29 10.53
C PHE A 7 -3.37 -12.32 9.56
N ASP A 8 -2.28 -12.98 9.96
CA ASP A 8 -1.05 -13.07 9.19
C ASP A 8 -1.14 -14.17 8.13
N TYR A 9 -1.77 -13.85 6.99
CA TYR A 9 -1.90 -14.78 5.86
C TYR A 9 -0.56 -15.20 5.26
N GLY A 10 0.52 -14.44 5.45
CA GLY A 10 1.87 -14.81 5.01
C GLY A 10 2.43 -16.05 5.72
N LYS A 11 1.88 -16.43 6.87
CA LYS A 11 2.23 -17.66 7.60
C LYS A 11 1.38 -18.88 7.21
N THR A 12 0.43 -18.70 6.31
CA THR A 12 -0.38 -19.83 5.81
C THR A 12 0.35 -20.54 4.66
N ASP A 13 -0.24 -21.64 4.20
CA ASP A 13 0.23 -22.34 3.02
C ASP A 13 -0.07 -21.52 1.76
N LEU A 14 0.91 -20.72 1.34
CA LEU A 14 0.84 -19.90 0.13
C LEU A 14 0.89 -20.73 -1.16
N SER A 15 0.97 -22.07 -1.13
CA SER A 15 0.70 -22.86 -2.35
C SER A 15 -0.79 -22.89 -2.72
N LYS A 16 -1.67 -22.52 -1.77
CA LYS A 16 -3.12 -22.41 -1.98
C LYS A 16 -3.46 -21.02 -2.51
N GLU A 17 -4.11 -20.98 -3.67
CA GLU A 17 -4.51 -19.74 -4.34
C GLU A 17 -5.30 -18.80 -3.40
N GLU A 18 -6.27 -19.32 -2.65
CA GLU A 18 -7.07 -18.51 -1.72
C GLU A 18 -6.22 -17.79 -0.67
N ASN A 19 -5.22 -18.47 -0.09
CA ASN A 19 -4.31 -17.88 0.88
C ASN A 19 -3.43 -16.80 0.25
N GLN A 20 -2.96 -17.02 -0.97
CA GLN A 20 -2.21 -16.00 -1.71
C GLN A 20 -3.07 -14.75 -1.96
N VAL A 21 -4.33 -14.92 -2.37
CA VAL A 21 -5.23 -13.79 -2.63
C VAL A 21 -5.51 -13.01 -1.35
N LEU A 22 -5.76 -13.69 -0.22
CA LEU A 22 -5.98 -13.03 1.07
C LEU A 22 -4.71 -12.31 1.58
N TRP A 23 -3.54 -12.91 1.38
CA TRP A 23 -2.26 -12.25 1.68
C TRP A 23 -2.08 -10.98 0.85
N LYS A 24 -2.20 -11.06 -0.48
CA LYS A 24 -2.07 -9.89 -1.37
C LYS A 24 -3.09 -8.81 -1.06
N PHE A 25 -4.32 -9.19 -0.71
CA PHE A 25 -5.34 -8.23 -0.29
C PHE A 25 -4.95 -7.52 1.02
N GLY A 26 -4.35 -8.25 1.97
CA GLY A 26 -3.76 -7.65 3.16
C GLY A 26 -2.63 -6.67 2.84
N GLU A 27 -1.75 -6.99 1.88
CA GLU A 27 -0.71 -6.06 1.42
C GLU A 27 -1.28 -4.83 0.70
N LEU A 28 -2.34 -4.97 -0.10
CA LEU A 28 -3.06 -3.82 -0.68
C LEU A 28 -3.60 -2.88 0.41
N VAL A 29 -4.23 -3.43 1.46
CA VAL A 29 -4.74 -2.63 2.59
C VAL A 29 -3.60 -1.90 3.30
N LYS A 30 -2.46 -2.56 3.51
CA LYS A 30 -1.27 -1.89 4.09
C LYS A 30 -0.78 -0.77 3.17
N ASN A 31 -0.59 -1.04 1.88
CA ASN A 31 -0.14 -0.03 0.93
C ASN A 31 -1.08 1.19 0.92
N LEU A 32 -2.40 0.99 0.93
CA LEU A 32 -3.37 2.09 1.05
C LEU A 32 -3.24 2.88 2.37
N ILE A 33 -2.99 2.22 3.51
CA ILE A 33 -2.74 2.92 4.79
C ILE A 33 -1.44 3.74 4.71
N THR A 34 -0.39 3.19 4.09
CA THR A 34 0.85 3.91 3.83
C THR A 34 0.58 5.14 2.95
N ILE A 35 -0.07 4.96 1.80
CA ILE A 35 -0.44 6.06 0.89
C ILE A 35 -1.30 7.11 1.60
N ALA A 36 -2.25 6.71 2.45
CA ALA A 36 -3.12 7.61 3.20
C ALA A 36 -2.39 8.42 4.31
N SER A 37 -1.19 7.99 4.70
CA SER A 37 -0.42 8.60 5.78
C SER A 37 0.25 9.91 5.37
N ASN A 38 0.77 10.67 6.35
CA ASN A 38 1.60 11.83 6.06
C ASN A 38 2.98 11.42 5.51
N ALA A 39 3.71 12.37 4.94
CA ALA A 39 5.03 12.12 4.32
C ALA A 39 6.00 11.42 5.27
N ASP A 40 6.13 11.89 6.52
CA ASP A 40 7.05 11.29 7.49
C ASP A 40 6.75 9.80 7.74
N LYS A 41 5.46 9.44 7.85
CA LYS A 41 5.05 8.04 8.05
C LYS A 41 5.14 7.22 6.77
N GLN A 42 4.93 7.81 5.60
CA GLN A 42 5.17 7.17 4.29
C GLN A 42 6.64 6.78 4.17
N ILE A 43 7.54 7.74 4.40
CA ILE A 43 9.00 7.54 4.37
C ILE A 43 9.41 6.49 5.40
N TYR A 44 8.86 6.57 6.62
CA TYR A 44 9.15 5.58 7.66
C TYR A 44 8.72 4.18 7.25
N ILE A 45 7.50 3.98 6.74
CA ILE A 45 7.00 2.63 6.41
C ILE A 45 7.75 2.04 5.22
N ILE A 46 7.97 2.80 4.15
CA ILE A 46 8.72 2.30 2.99
C ILE A 46 10.17 2.01 3.38
N GLY A 47 10.79 2.90 4.14
CA GLY A 47 12.17 2.75 4.59
C GLY A 47 13.15 3.09 3.48
N MET A 48 14.08 2.18 3.16
CA MET A 48 15.10 2.40 2.14
C MET A 48 14.53 2.17 0.73
N GLY A 49 14.42 3.23 -0.08
CA GLY A 49 13.92 3.18 -1.46
C GLY A 49 13.53 4.57 -1.96
N LEU A 50 12.96 4.66 -3.16
CA LEU A 50 12.30 5.87 -3.66
C LEU A 50 10.84 5.84 -3.23
N VAL A 51 10.49 6.60 -2.18
CA VAL A 51 9.22 6.40 -1.44
C VAL A 51 7.99 6.54 -2.33
N THR A 52 8.00 7.52 -3.23
CA THR A 52 6.94 7.80 -4.20
C THR A 52 6.72 6.65 -5.17
N ASP A 53 7.80 6.11 -5.72
CA ASP A 53 7.80 5.02 -6.69
C ASP A 53 7.40 3.69 -6.04
N GLU A 54 7.99 3.36 -4.89
CA GLU A 54 7.68 2.12 -4.16
C GLU A 54 6.19 2.06 -3.78
N MET A 55 5.60 3.18 -3.33
CA MET A 55 4.17 3.23 -3.04
C MET A 55 3.30 2.93 -4.27
N ALA A 56 3.63 3.48 -5.44
CA ALA A 56 2.88 3.25 -6.67
C ALA A 56 3.10 1.85 -7.25
N LEU A 57 4.32 1.32 -7.19
CA LEU A 57 4.66 -0.03 -7.66
C LEU A 57 4.02 -1.12 -6.79
N ASP A 58 4.02 -0.94 -5.47
CA ASP A 58 3.29 -1.83 -4.56
C ASP A 58 1.79 -1.77 -4.84
N PHE A 59 1.24 -0.58 -5.09
CA PHE A 59 -0.17 -0.43 -5.44
C PHE A 59 -0.51 -1.20 -6.71
N GLU A 60 0.27 -1.05 -7.80
CA GLU A 60 0.09 -1.81 -9.04
C GLU A 60 0.18 -3.32 -8.79
N SER A 61 1.20 -3.75 -8.03
CA SER A 61 1.48 -5.15 -7.74
C SER A 61 0.34 -5.83 -6.98
N TYR A 62 -0.22 -5.13 -5.97
CA TYR A 62 -1.27 -5.69 -5.12
C TYR A 62 -2.68 -5.43 -5.64
N PHE A 63 -2.94 -4.36 -6.38
CA PHE A 63 -4.26 -4.09 -6.96
C PHE A 63 -4.37 -4.57 -8.42
N THR A 64 -3.66 -3.92 -9.33
CA THR A 64 -3.85 -4.04 -10.79
C THR A 64 -3.62 -5.48 -11.28
N LEU A 65 -2.67 -6.20 -10.67
CA LEU A 65 -2.41 -7.59 -11.02
C LEU A 65 -3.38 -8.62 -10.39
N SER A 66 -4.17 -8.23 -9.38
CA SER A 66 -4.93 -9.19 -8.56
C SER A 66 -6.42 -8.86 -8.39
N TYR A 67 -6.91 -7.72 -8.90
CA TYR A 67 -8.28 -7.24 -8.65
C TYR A 67 -9.38 -8.23 -9.07
N LYS A 68 -9.16 -9.01 -10.14
CA LYS A 68 -10.14 -10.01 -10.60
C LYS A 68 -10.38 -11.08 -9.53
N GLN A 69 -9.34 -11.51 -8.83
CA GLN A 69 -9.47 -12.47 -7.74
C GLN A 69 -10.19 -11.86 -6.54
N TYR A 70 -9.96 -10.58 -6.25
CA TYR A 70 -10.67 -9.86 -5.17
C TYR A 70 -12.16 -9.75 -5.45
N LEU A 71 -12.56 -9.44 -6.69
CA LEU A 71 -13.96 -9.41 -7.09
C LEU A 71 -14.61 -10.79 -7.00
N ASN A 72 -13.93 -11.85 -7.46
CA ASN A 72 -14.41 -13.23 -7.39
C ASN A 72 -14.64 -13.69 -5.95
N LEU A 73 -13.75 -13.33 -5.02
CA LEU A 73 -13.87 -13.64 -3.59
C LEU A 73 -14.72 -12.61 -2.81
N GLN A 74 -15.30 -11.62 -3.48
CA GLN A 74 -16.10 -10.55 -2.87
C GLN A 74 -15.35 -9.76 -1.77
N LEU A 75 -14.03 -9.61 -1.94
CA LEU A 75 -13.17 -8.82 -1.05
C LEU A 75 -13.29 -7.32 -1.32
N LEU A 76 -13.68 -6.95 -2.55
CA LEU A 76 -13.97 -5.57 -2.93
C LEU A 76 -15.46 -5.41 -3.25
N ASN A 77 -16.06 -4.35 -2.71
CA ASN A 77 -17.33 -3.84 -3.23
C ASN A 77 -17.08 -2.95 -4.46
N LYS A 78 -18.18 -2.59 -5.14
CA LYS A 78 -18.13 -1.84 -6.39
C LYS A 78 -17.56 -0.43 -6.19
N GLU A 79 -17.90 0.20 -5.08
CA GLU A 79 -17.48 1.55 -4.72
C GLU A 79 -15.96 1.60 -4.54
N ALA A 80 -15.40 0.73 -3.68
CA ALA A 80 -13.97 0.62 -3.47
C ALA A 80 -13.21 0.26 -4.76
N PHE A 81 -13.75 -0.66 -5.57
CA PHE A 81 -13.14 -1.02 -6.85
C PHE A 81 -13.03 0.16 -7.82
N ASN A 82 -14.09 0.97 -7.94
CA ASN A 82 -14.08 2.13 -8.82
C ASN A 82 -13.06 3.18 -8.35
N GLU A 83 -12.98 3.44 -7.05
CA GLU A 83 -12.01 4.38 -6.49
C GLU A 83 -10.56 3.89 -6.65
N LEU A 84 -10.32 2.58 -6.52
CA LEU A 84 -9.02 1.98 -6.80
C LEU A 84 -8.62 2.18 -8.28
N LEU A 85 -9.54 2.00 -9.22
CA LEU A 85 -9.28 2.28 -10.65
C LEU A 85 -9.01 3.77 -10.91
N LEU A 86 -9.70 4.68 -10.23
CA LEU A 86 -9.43 6.11 -10.35
C LEU A 86 -8.04 6.47 -9.83
N LEU A 87 -7.61 5.86 -8.73
CA LEU A 87 -6.27 6.05 -8.18
C LEU A 87 -5.19 5.47 -9.12
N ASP A 88 -5.41 4.29 -9.70
CA ASP A 88 -4.51 3.69 -10.70
C ASP A 88 -4.32 4.62 -11.91
N ASN A 89 -5.42 5.12 -12.48
CA ASN A 89 -5.38 6.08 -13.58
C ASN A 89 -4.65 7.38 -13.19
N PHE A 90 -4.82 7.84 -11.95
CA PHE A 90 -4.15 9.05 -11.45
C PHE A 90 -2.63 8.92 -11.45
N PHE A 91 -2.10 7.75 -11.05
CA PHE A 91 -0.68 7.44 -11.14
C PHE A 91 -0.21 7.35 -12.60
N GLU A 92 -0.98 6.68 -13.47
CA GLU A 92 -0.61 6.52 -14.88
C GLU A 92 -0.63 7.83 -15.67
N GLU A 93 -1.50 8.78 -15.34
CA GLU A 93 -1.50 10.11 -15.95
C GLU A 93 -0.23 10.91 -15.65
N ARG A 94 0.50 10.56 -14.58
CA ARG A 94 1.73 11.21 -14.12
C ARG A 94 2.99 10.40 -14.40
N SER A 95 2.85 9.15 -14.85
CA SER A 95 3.97 8.22 -15.06
C SER A 95 4.95 8.69 -16.14
N GLY A 96 6.20 8.25 -16.03
CA GLY A 96 7.29 8.64 -16.93
C GLY A 96 7.66 10.11 -16.79
N ASP A 97 7.95 10.78 -17.90
CA ASP A 97 8.40 12.18 -17.90
C ASP A 97 7.22 13.19 -17.85
N LYS A 98 5.98 12.73 -17.61
CA LYS A 98 4.78 13.58 -17.66
C LYS A 98 4.71 14.56 -16.49
N ASP A 99 5.11 14.12 -15.29
CA ASP A 99 5.11 14.95 -14.08
C ASP A 99 6.25 14.55 -13.12
N PRO A 100 7.49 15.01 -13.38
CA PRO A 100 8.64 14.69 -12.54
C PRO A 100 8.50 15.16 -11.08
N ASP A 101 7.84 16.30 -10.85
CA ASP A 101 7.65 16.89 -9.52
C ASP A 101 6.73 16.05 -8.63
N PHE A 102 5.83 15.26 -9.25
CA PHE A 102 5.03 14.28 -8.53
C PHE A 102 5.87 13.12 -7.99
N TRP A 103 6.90 12.70 -8.71
CA TRP A 103 7.78 11.58 -8.29
C TRP A 103 9.00 12.04 -7.47
N ASP A 104 9.18 13.34 -7.25
CA ASP A 104 10.25 13.86 -6.40
C ASP A 104 9.89 13.70 -4.91
N GLU A 105 10.60 12.79 -4.23
CA GLU A 105 10.44 12.53 -2.79
C GLU A 105 10.65 13.80 -1.94
N SER A 106 11.50 14.75 -2.38
CA SER A 106 11.70 16.01 -1.66
C SER A 106 10.45 16.90 -1.64
N LEU A 107 9.52 16.68 -2.58
CA LEU A 107 8.24 17.37 -2.68
C LEU A 107 7.08 16.57 -2.07
N LEU A 108 7.29 15.33 -1.62
CA LEU A 108 6.23 14.43 -1.11
C LEU A 108 5.35 15.11 -0.04
N GLY A 109 5.96 15.87 0.88
CA GLY A 109 5.26 16.56 1.96
C GLY A 109 4.44 17.79 1.54
N THR A 110 4.76 18.39 0.38
CA THR A 110 4.21 19.69 -0.04
C THR A 110 3.45 19.65 -1.37
N ASN A 111 3.65 18.60 -2.17
CA ASN A 111 2.98 18.43 -3.46
C ASN A 111 1.47 18.20 -3.25
N ASN A 112 0.65 18.98 -3.96
CA ASN A 112 -0.81 18.93 -3.84
C ASN A 112 -1.40 17.63 -4.39
N ASP A 113 -0.80 17.03 -5.40
CA ASP A 113 -1.29 15.78 -5.99
C ASP A 113 -1.09 14.62 -5.02
N TRP A 114 0.00 14.61 -4.24
CA TRP A 114 0.15 13.67 -3.13
C TRP A 114 -0.90 13.88 -2.02
N ASN A 115 -1.36 15.10 -1.80
CA ASN A 115 -2.49 15.33 -0.90
C ASN A 115 -3.79 14.73 -1.46
N ILE A 116 -4.03 14.83 -2.77
CA ILE A 116 -5.18 14.18 -3.43
C ILE A 116 -5.08 12.66 -3.28
N VAL A 117 -3.93 12.07 -3.60
CA VAL A 117 -3.65 10.63 -3.46
C VAL A 117 -3.89 10.14 -2.04
N ARG A 118 -3.41 10.88 -1.01
CA ARG A 118 -3.68 10.57 0.40
C ARG A 118 -5.17 10.55 0.73
N GLN A 119 -5.95 11.51 0.21
CA GLN A 119 -7.39 11.56 0.48
C GLN A 119 -8.13 10.45 -0.26
N ASN A 120 -7.74 10.13 -1.49
CA ASN A 120 -8.33 9.01 -2.25
C ASN A 120 -8.10 7.69 -1.53
N ALA A 121 -6.87 7.43 -1.05
CA ALA A 121 -6.57 6.23 -0.28
C ALA A 121 -7.39 6.13 1.03
N LYS A 122 -7.63 7.24 1.74
CA LYS A 122 -8.52 7.28 2.92
C LYS A 122 -9.97 6.92 2.55
N SER A 123 -10.48 7.48 1.46
CA SER A 123 -11.84 7.20 0.98
C SER A 123 -12.00 5.73 0.58
N ILE A 124 -10.99 5.16 -0.11
CA ILE A 124 -10.95 3.73 -0.45
C ILE A 124 -11.03 2.87 0.81
N LEU A 125 -10.18 3.15 1.82
CA LEU A 125 -10.20 2.41 3.09
C LEU A 125 -11.57 2.51 3.79
N LEU A 126 -12.22 3.67 3.75
CA LEU A 126 -13.58 3.84 4.28
C LEU A 126 -14.60 2.98 3.53
N PHE A 127 -14.58 2.97 2.19
CA PHE A 127 -15.49 2.12 1.41
C PHE A 127 -15.25 0.63 1.65
N MET A 128 -14.01 0.23 1.96
CA MET A 128 -13.67 -1.14 2.34
C MET A 128 -14.05 -1.49 3.79
N GLY A 129 -14.45 -0.51 4.61
CA GLY A 129 -14.69 -0.70 6.05
C GLY A 129 -13.41 -0.98 6.84
N MET A 130 -12.28 -0.45 6.38
CA MET A 130 -10.92 -0.66 6.91
C MET A 130 -10.30 0.62 7.47
N ASP A 131 -11.08 1.69 7.61
CA ASP A 131 -10.64 3.00 8.13
C ASP A 131 -10.26 2.96 9.62
N ASN A 132 -10.65 1.90 10.34
CA ASN A 132 -10.25 1.63 11.72
C ASN A 132 -8.90 0.89 11.85
N LEU A 133 -8.19 0.62 10.75
CA LEU A 133 -6.91 -0.06 10.75
C LEU A 133 -5.72 0.90 10.68
N ASP A 134 -4.59 0.46 11.21
CA ASP A 134 -3.29 1.12 11.09
C ASP A 134 -2.17 0.08 10.85
N ILE A 135 -0.95 0.54 10.61
CA ILE A 135 0.24 -0.28 10.44
C ILE A 135 1.17 -0.14 11.65
N GLU A 136 1.52 -1.28 12.23
CA GLU A 136 2.75 -1.43 13.02
C GLU A 136 3.91 -1.73 12.07
N CYS A 137 4.99 -0.97 12.15
CA CYS A 137 6.17 -1.11 11.31
C CYS A 137 7.43 -1.27 12.17
N THR A 138 8.30 -2.19 11.78
CA THR A 138 9.63 -2.38 12.37
C THR A 138 10.67 -2.59 11.27
N HIS A 139 11.87 -2.03 11.47
CA HIS A 139 12.98 -2.17 10.53
C HIS A 139 14.12 -3.01 11.11
N HIS A 140 14.71 -3.83 10.26
CA HIS A 140 15.95 -4.55 10.53
C HIS A 140 17.00 -4.15 9.49
N ASN A 141 18.00 -3.40 9.93
CA ASN A 141 19.09 -2.98 9.06
C ASN A 141 20.05 -4.14 8.82
N ILE A 142 20.42 -4.34 7.55
CA ILE A 142 21.48 -5.25 7.13
C ILE A 142 22.76 -4.43 7.04
N GLN A 143 23.78 -4.84 7.77
CA GLN A 143 25.04 -4.12 7.86
C GLN A 143 26.21 -4.94 7.29
N ASP A 144 27.09 -4.28 6.55
CA ASP A 144 28.44 -4.77 6.24
C ASP A 144 29.46 -3.75 6.76
N LYS A 145 30.38 -4.21 7.62
CA LYS A 145 31.44 -3.38 8.23
C LYS A 145 30.94 -2.08 8.89
N GLY A 146 29.75 -2.12 9.49
CA GLY A 146 29.12 -0.97 10.16
C GLY A 146 28.38 -0.01 9.22
N ILE A 147 28.34 -0.29 7.92
CA ILE A 147 27.56 0.46 6.92
C ILE A 147 26.25 -0.28 6.68
N ILE A 148 25.13 0.45 6.70
CA ILE A 148 23.83 -0.13 6.32
C ILE A 148 23.84 -0.32 4.80
N ILE A 149 23.75 -1.57 4.36
CA ILE A 149 23.73 -1.96 2.95
C ILE A 149 22.35 -2.41 2.48
N GLY A 150 21.40 -2.51 3.40
CA GLY A 150 20.02 -2.85 3.11
C GLY A 150 19.15 -2.75 4.36
N GLN A 151 17.84 -2.84 4.16
CA GLN A 151 16.86 -2.81 5.24
C GLN A 151 15.75 -3.80 4.93
N HIS A 152 15.35 -4.58 5.94
CA HIS A 152 14.13 -5.36 5.90
C HIS A 152 13.05 -4.63 6.71
N THR A 153 11.95 -4.29 6.06
CA THR A 153 10.77 -3.70 6.70
C THR A 153 9.76 -4.80 6.98
N ILE A 154 9.27 -4.88 8.21
CA ILE A 154 8.19 -5.79 8.61
C ILE A 154 6.99 -4.95 9.03
N THR A 155 5.85 -5.17 8.36
CA THR A 155 4.60 -4.45 8.60
C THR A 155 3.48 -5.39 9.02
N ARG A 156 2.60 -4.91 9.92
CA ARG A 156 1.41 -5.64 10.36
C ARG A 156 0.22 -4.71 10.46
N LEU A 157 -0.94 -5.20 10.04
CA LEU A 157 -2.20 -4.50 10.25
C LEU A 157 -2.63 -4.65 11.72
N ILE A 158 -2.94 -3.52 12.34
CA ILE A 158 -3.46 -3.42 13.70
C ILE A 158 -4.76 -2.61 13.69
N ARG A 159 -5.58 -2.73 14.72
CA ARG A 159 -6.73 -1.84 14.91
C ARG A 159 -6.25 -0.57 15.60
N LYS A 160 -6.76 0.59 15.18
CA LYS A 160 -6.56 1.86 15.88
C LYS A 160 -7.08 1.73 17.31
N ALA A 161 -6.33 2.30 18.25
CA ALA A 161 -6.71 2.38 19.66
C ALA A 161 -7.86 3.37 19.87
#